data_AF-A0A924HE24-F1
#
_entry.id   AF-A0A924HE24-F1
#
_cell.length_a   1.000
_cell.length_b   1.000
_cell.length_c   1.000
_cell.angle_alpha   90.00
_cell.angle_beta   90.00
_cell.angle_gamma   90.00
#
_symmetry.space_group_name_H-M   'P 1'
#
loop_
_entity.id
_entity.type
_entity.pdbx_description
1 polymer ?
#
loop_
_entity_poly.entity_id
_entity_poly.type
_entity_poly.pdbx_seq_one_letter_code
_entity_poly.pdbx_strand_id
1 'polypeptide(L)'
;MQVAIQWTDKLTTKKPGLYANIHAKQERIKNGSDEKMRKPGKPGAPGSDAFKQSEKTESKIKKKPAKKSLVKSAPAKKAAAKKTTA
;
A
#
# COMPACT_ATOMS: atom_id res chain seq x y z
N MET A 1 15.62 -31.71 19.66
CA MET A 1 15.67 -30.24 19.88
C MET A 1 15.22 -29.57 18.58
N GLN A 2 13.97 -29.11 18.51
CA GLN A 2 13.46 -28.34 17.36
C GLN A 2 13.80 -26.86 17.54
N VAL A 3 14.56 -26.27 16.60
CA VAL A 3 14.72 -24.83 16.48
C VAL A 3 13.64 -24.30 15.54
N ALA A 4 12.59 -23.74 16.13
CA ALA A 4 11.52 -23.03 15.43
C ALA A 4 12.07 -21.70 14.90
N ILE A 5 12.35 -21.64 13.61
CA ILE A 5 12.70 -20.40 12.91
C ILE A 5 11.41 -19.57 12.78
N GLN A 6 11.38 -18.46 13.51
CA GLN A 6 10.33 -17.46 13.45
C GLN A 6 10.38 -16.76 12.08
N TRP A 7 9.55 -17.22 11.13
CA TRP A 7 9.25 -16.46 9.92
C TRP A 7 8.01 -15.61 10.17
N THR A 8 8.14 -14.51 10.89
CA THR A 8 7.08 -13.50 10.91
C THR A 8 7.70 -12.14 11.11
N ASP A 9 7.78 -11.37 10.03
CA ASP A 9 7.49 -9.95 10.13
C ASP A 9 6.77 -9.49 8.87
N LYS A 10 5.44 -9.39 9.03
CA LYS A 10 4.50 -8.89 8.03
C LYS A 10 4.73 -7.38 7.82
N LEU A 11 5.64 -7.01 6.92
CA LEU A 11 5.66 -5.66 6.37
C LEU A 11 4.50 -5.50 5.38
N THR A 12 3.34 -5.02 5.85
CA THR A 12 2.20 -4.66 5.01
C THR A 12 2.39 -3.26 4.43
N THR A 13 3.52 -3.01 3.74
CA THR A 13 3.67 -1.78 2.97
C THR A 13 2.80 -1.92 1.72
N LYS A 14 1.70 -1.16 1.68
CA LYS A 14 0.79 -1.16 0.55
C LYS A 14 1.59 -0.75 -0.69
N LYS A 15 1.77 -1.69 -1.62
CA LYS A 15 2.57 -1.46 -2.82
C LYS A 15 2.02 -0.26 -3.60
N PRO A 16 2.88 0.69 -4.02
CA PRO A 16 2.47 1.80 -4.86
C PRO A 16 1.81 1.30 -6.15
N GLY A 17 0.81 2.05 -6.63
CA GLY A 17 0.11 1.76 -7.87
C GLY A 17 1.00 1.92 -9.09
N LEU A 18 0.53 1.43 -10.24
CA LEU A 18 1.28 1.45 -11.50
C LEU A 18 1.80 2.85 -11.86
N TYR A 19 0.94 3.86 -11.81
CA TYR A 19 1.31 5.24 -12.13
C TYR A 19 2.36 5.81 -11.18
N ALA A 20 2.26 5.54 -9.88
CA ALA A 20 3.25 5.98 -8.91
C ALA A 20 4.64 5.41 -9.23
N ASN A 21 4.70 4.14 -9.66
CA ASN A 21 5.96 3.51 -10.08
C ASN A 21 6.50 4.10 -11.38
N ILE A 22 5.62 4.42 -12.34
CA ILE A 22 6.02 5.06 -13.60
C ILE A 22 6.63 6.44 -13.32
N HIS A 23 5.98 7.27 -12.49
CA HIS A 23 6.51 8.59 -12.11
C HIS A 23 7.82 8.47 -11.34
N ALA A 24 7.90 7.60 -10.32
CA ALA A 24 9.13 7.38 -9.57
C ALA A 24 10.29 6.99 -10.49
N LYS A 25 10.03 6.13 -11.49
CA LYS A 25 11.04 5.77 -12.47
C LYS A 25 11.40 6.94 -13.39
N GLN A 26 10.44 7.74 -13.85
CA GLN A 26 10.71 8.93 -14.65
C GLN A 26 11.62 9.90 -13.91
N GLU A 27 11.37 10.14 -12.62
CA GLU A 27 12.25 10.97 -11.79
C GLU A 27 13.65 10.37 -11.70
N ARG A 28 13.80 9.06 -11.43
CA ARG A 28 15.14 8.43 -11.42
C ARG A 28 15.89 8.57 -12.75
N ILE A 29 15.18 8.50 -13.88
CA ILE A 29 15.78 8.71 -15.20
C ILE A 29 16.21 10.16 -15.35
N LYS A 30 15.36 11.11 -14.94
CA LYS A 30 15.65 12.54 -14.95
C LYS A 30 16.84 12.91 -14.06
N ASN A 31 17.00 12.22 -12.93
CA ASN A 31 18.13 12.34 -12.01
C ASN A 31 19.42 11.63 -12.50
N GLY A 32 19.40 10.97 -13.66
CA GLY A 32 20.60 10.40 -14.27
C GLY A 32 20.95 8.97 -13.86
N SER A 33 19.97 8.12 -13.50
CA SER A 33 20.24 6.72 -13.09
C SER A 33 20.67 5.75 -14.21
N ASP A 34 21.01 6.24 -15.41
CA ASP A 34 21.29 5.43 -16.62
C ASP A 34 20.16 4.45 -17.05
N GLU A 35 19.04 4.39 -16.32
CA GLU A 35 17.85 3.65 -16.70
C GLU A 35 17.15 4.31 -17.90
N LYS A 36 16.44 3.51 -18.70
CA LYS A 36 15.53 4.00 -19.75
C LYS A 36 14.12 3.45 -19.58
N MET A 37 13.14 4.21 -20.05
CA MET A 37 11.78 3.72 -20.15
C MET A 37 11.72 2.64 -21.24
N ARG A 38 11.11 1.50 -20.93
CA ARG A 38 10.93 0.44 -21.94
C ARG A 38 9.88 0.89 -22.95
N LYS A 39 10.13 0.59 -24.23
CA LYS A 39 9.15 0.86 -25.29
C LYS A 39 7.87 0.04 -25.03
N PRO A 40 6.68 0.58 -25.34
CA PRO A 40 5.43 -0.18 -25.27
C PRO A 40 5.53 -1.51 -26.04
N GLY A 41 4.96 -2.57 -25.49
CA GLY A 41 4.93 -3.90 -26.12
C GLY A 41 6.27 -4.65 -26.12
N LYS A 42 7.32 -4.14 -25.48
CA LYS A 42 8.57 -4.89 -25.26
C LYS A 42 8.49 -5.71 -23.96
N PRO A 43 9.20 -6.84 -23.86
CA PRO A 43 9.24 -7.64 -22.65
C PRO A 43 9.67 -6.77 -21.45
N GLY A 44 8.87 -6.81 -20.39
CA GLY A 44 9.07 -6.02 -19.17
C GLY A 44 8.54 -4.58 -19.21
N ALA A 45 7.88 -4.16 -20.29
CA ALA A 45 7.08 -2.93 -20.30
C ALA A 45 5.70 -3.20 -19.66
N PRO A 46 5.08 -2.22 -18.99
CA PRO A 46 3.70 -2.37 -18.56
C PRO A 46 2.80 -2.58 -19.78
N GLY A 47 2.06 -3.69 -19.78
CA GLY A 47 1.10 -4.02 -20.83
C GLY A 47 -0.22 -3.26 -20.70
N SER A 48 -1.04 -3.26 -21.74
CA SER A 48 -2.36 -2.61 -21.78
C SER A 48 -3.27 -3.07 -20.64
N ASP A 49 -3.20 -4.35 -20.26
CA ASP A 49 -4.00 -4.89 -19.15
C ASP A 49 -3.61 -4.30 -17.80
N ALA A 50 -2.33 -3.97 -17.58
CA ALA A 50 -1.88 -3.35 -16.34
C ALA A 50 -2.50 -1.94 -16.15
N PHE A 51 -2.63 -1.18 -17.24
CA PHE A 51 -3.32 0.11 -17.24
C PHE A 51 -4.81 -0.05 -16.97
N LYS A 52 -5.50 -0.97 -17.65
CA LYS A 52 -6.92 -1.29 -17.40
C LYS A 52 -7.18 -1.71 -15.95
N GLN A 53 -6.30 -2.52 -15.35
CA GLN A 53 -6.45 -2.92 -13.96
C GLN A 53 -6.24 -1.75 -13.00
N SER A 54 -5.29 -0.86 -13.30
CA SER A 54 -5.03 0.34 -12.49
C SER A 54 -6.25 1.28 -12.48
N GLU A 55 -6.87 1.51 -13.64
CA GLU A 55 -8.11 2.31 -13.76
C GLU A 55 -9.28 1.72 -12.95
N LYS A 56 -9.40 0.38 -12.93
CA LYS A 56 -10.40 -0.31 -12.10
C LYS A 56 -10.14 -0.13 -10.61
N THR A 57 -8.88 -0.11 -10.18
CA THR A 57 -8.55 0.15 -8.77
C THR A 57 -8.86 1.58 -8.36
N GLU A 58 -8.59 2.55 -9.25
CA GLU A 58 -8.92 3.96 -9.06
C GLU A 58 -10.43 4.17 -8.88
N SER A 59 -11.24 3.55 -9.75
CA SER A 59 -12.71 3.64 -9.67
C SER A 59 -13.29 2.94 -8.43
N LYS A 60 -12.67 1.85 -7.96
CA LYS A 60 -13.08 1.17 -6.72
C LYS A 60 -12.75 1.97 -5.45
N ILE A 61 -11.68 2.77 -5.47
CA ILE A 61 -11.38 3.72 -4.38
C ILE A 61 -12.39 4.87 -4.41
N LYS A 62 -12.70 5.42 -5.58
CA LYS A 62 -13.72 6.49 -5.73
C LYS A 62 -15.12 6.08 -5.27
N LYS A 63 -15.48 4.79 -5.42
CA LYS A 63 -16.77 4.24 -4.92
C LYS A 63 -16.76 3.83 -3.45
N LYS A 64 -15.60 3.78 -2.79
CA LYS A 64 -15.53 3.57 -1.33
C LYS A 64 -15.72 4.92 -0.65
N PRO A 65 -16.73 5.10 0.22
CA PRO A 65 -16.88 6.35 0.95
C PRO A 65 -15.63 6.54 1.83
N ALA A 66 -15.09 7.75 1.82
CA ALA A 66 -13.94 8.21 2.60
C ALA A 66 -14.21 8.22 4.13
N LYS A 67 -14.70 7.10 4.69
CA LYS A 67 -15.15 6.98 6.09
C LYS A 67 -14.60 5.74 6.82
N LYS A 68 -13.40 5.25 6.49
CA LYS A 68 -12.78 4.12 7.23
C LYS A 68 -11.29 4.26 7.57
N SER A 69 -10.69 5.43 7.42
CA SER A 69 -9.28 5.66 7.85
C SER A 69 -9.12 6.64 9.01
N LEU A 70 -10.20 7.27 9.50
CA LEU A 70 -10.16 8.15 10.68
C LEU A 70 -10.95 7.54 11.85
N VAL A 71 -10.61 6.31 12.28
CA VAL A 71 -10.98 5.74 13.59
C VAL A 71 -10.26 4.41 13.74
N LYS A 72 -9.05 4.44 14.30
CA LYS A 72 -8.47 3.38 15.17
C LYS A 72 -7.05 3.67 15.66
N SER A 73 -6.68 4.93 15.84
CA SER A 73 -5.61 5.32 16.77
C SER A 73 -6.24 5.87 18.05
N ALA A 74 -6.82 4.99 18.87
CA ALA A 74 -7.11 5.18 20.30
C ALA A 74 -7.90 3.98 20.84
N PRO A 75 -7.30 3.04 21.60
CA PRO A 75 -8.07 2.23 22.53
C PRO A 75 -8.28 3.03 23.82
N ALA A 76 -9.49 3.58 23.98
CA ALA A 76 -9.97 4.01 25.28
C ALA A 76 -10.06 2.79 26.22
N LYS A 77 -9.24 2.72 27.27
CA LYS A 77 -9.56 1.92 28.46
C LYS A 77 -10.21 2.82 29.50
N LYS A 78 -11.53 2.78 29.49
CA LYS A 78 -12.42 3.21 30.57
C LYS A 78 -12.40 2.11 31.63
N ALA A 79 -11.82 2.39 32.81
CA ALA A 79 -12.01 1.59 34.02
C ALA A 79 -12.47 2.59 35.09
N ALA A 80 -13.77 2.66 35.34
CA ALA A 80 -14.46 1.92 36.40
C ALA A 80 -14.47 2.73 37.71
N ALA A 81 -15.43 3.65 37.78
CA ALA A 81 -15.86 4.25 39.03
C ALA A 81 -17.00 3.40 39.64
N LYS A 82 -16.96 3.29 40.98
CA LYS A 82 -18.01 2.90 41.94
C LYS A 82 -18.21 1.42 42.28
N LYS A 83 -17.71 1.04 43.47
CA LYS A 83 -18.39 0.30 44.57
C LYS A 83 -17.68 0.74 45.88
N THR A 84 -18.24 1.50 46.83
CA THR A 84 -19.15 1.15 47.95
C THR A 84 -18.79 -0.14 48.70
N THR A 85 -18.01 -0.02 49.79
CA THR A 85 -17.96 -0.81 51.06
C THR A 85 -16.69 -0.33 51.81
N ALA A 86 -16.62 0.02 53.10
CA ALA A 86 -17.50 0.00 54.26
C ALA A 86 -17.16 1.22 55.16
#